data_AF-A0A1D7US68-F1
#
_entry.id   AF-A0A1D7US68-F1
#
_cell.length_a   1.000
_cell.length_b   1.000
_cell.length_c   1.000
_cell.angle_alpha   90.00
_cell.angle_beta   90.00
_cell.angle_gamma   90.00
#
_symmetry.space_group_name_H-M   'P 1'
#
loop_
_entity.id
_entity.type
_entity.pdbx_description
1 polymer ?
#
loop_
_entity_poly.entity_id
_entity_poly.type
_entity_poly.pdbx_seq_one_letter_code
_entity_poly.pdbx_strand_id
1 'polypeptide(L)'
;MRRTNVRGGIFRLLFFCAVLVSIFTNCKEENLTPEQKLLTQGKGLYVANCSACHNQNPAMDGAVGPAIKGSNFELLKARIVSGSYPPGYTPKRPSQLMTRLPLNDEQIRSLEAYLNAP
;
A
#
# COMPACT_ATOMS: atom_id res chain seq x y z
N MET A 1 14.53 31.28 -53.06
CA MET A 1 14.23 29.94 -52.51
C MET A 1 14.33 29.98 -50.98
N ARG A 2 13.18 29.79 -50.31
CA ARG A 2 12.90 29.36 -48.92
C ARG A 2 13.95 29.62 -47.80
N ARG A 3 13.73 30.67 -47.01
CA ARG A 3 14.22 30.77 -45.60
C ARG A 3 13.53 29.68 -44.78
N THR A 4 14.29 28.72 -44.27
CA THR A 4 13.78 27.67 -43.38
C THR A 4 13.54 28.25 -41.98
N ASN A 5 12.28 28.20 -41.56
CA ASN A 5 11.79 28.65 -40.26
C ASN A 5 12.14 27.62 -39.18
N VAL A 6 13.40 27.60 -38.73
CA VAL A 6 13.93 26.65 -37.71
C VAL A 6 13.73 27.17 -36.27
N ARG A 7 13.32 28.43 -36.09
CA ARG A 7 13.21 29.08 -34.76
C ARG A 7 12.00 28.61 -33.93
N GLY A 8 10.97 28.04 -34.54
CA GLY A 8 9.73 27.65 -33.85
C GLY A 8 9.77 26.30 -33.12
N GLY A 9 10.61 25.35 -33.56
CA GLY A 9 10.64 23.99 -33.02
C GLY A 9 11.36 23.88 -31.68
N ILE A 10 12.53 24.53 -31.56
CA ILE A 10 13.30 24.60 -30.31
C ILE A 10 12.50 25.29 -29.21
N PHE A 11 11.78 26.36 -29.53
CA PHE A 11 10.99 27.10 -28.54
C PHE A 11 9.80 26.28 -28.01
N ARG A 12 9.17 25.45 -28.85
CA ARG A 12 8.11 24.53 -28.44
C ARG A 12 8.62 23.35 -27.61
N LEU A 13 9.80 22.83 -27.92
CA LEU A 13 10.45 21.76 -27.17
C LEU A 13 10.89 22.24 -25.77
N LEU A 14 11.46 23.45 -25.69
CA LEU A 14 11.88 24.07 -24.42
C LEU A 14 10.68 24.37 -23.52
N PHE A 15 9.54 24.76 -24.09
CA PHE A 15 8.30 24.99 -23.33
C PHE A 15 7.71 23.68 -22.78
N PHE A 16 7.73 22.59 -23.55
CA PHE A 16 7.28 21.27 -23.09
C PHE A 16 8.17 20.69 -21.97
N CYS A 17 9.50 20.90 -22.04
CA CYS A 17 10.40 20.50 -20.96
C CYS A 17 10.18 21.32 -19.67
N ALA A 18 9.91 22.63 -19.78
CA ALA A 18 9.65 23.48 -18.61
C ALA A 18 8.33 23.12 -17.89
N VAL A 19 7.30 22.74 -18.64
CA VAL A 19 6.02 22.27 -18.07
C VAL A 19 6.19 20.92 -17.38
N LEU A 20 6.96 19.98 -17.96
CA LEU A 20 7.24 18.69 -17.33
C LEU A 20 8.01 18.84 -16.00
N VAL A 21 8.98 19.76 -15.92
CA VAL A 21 9.74 20.02 -14.68
C VAL A 21 8.86 20.56 -13.55
N SER A 22 7.80 21.30 -13.87
CA SER A 22 6.89 21.90 -12.87
C SER A 22 5.96 20.87 -12.20
N ILE A 23 5.78 19.69 -12.78
CA ILE A 23 4.90 18.65 -12.23
C ILE A 23 5.61 17.84 -11.13
N PHE A 24 6.94 17.78 -11.13
CA PHE A 24 7.73 16.99 -10.17
C PHE A 24 8.05 17.71 -8.86
N THR A 25 7.85 19.03 -8.76
CA THR A 25 8.32 19.82 -7.60
C THR A 25 7.34 19.91 -6.44
N ASN A 26 6.15 19.32 -6.54
CA ASN A 26 5.14 19.37 -5.47
C ASN A 26 4.97 18.05 -4.71
N CYS A 27 6.08 17.33 -4.45
CA CYS A 27 6.12 16.35 -3.36
C CYS A 27 6.29 17.11 -2.04
N LYS A 28 5.18 17.59 -1.46
CA LYS A 28 5.18 18.16 -0.12
C LYS A 28 5.49 17.03 0.87
N GLU A 29 6.67 17.06 1.47
CA GLU A 29 7.05 16.15 2.55
C GLU A 29 6.15 16.48 3.75
N GLU A 30 5.12 15.67 3.96
CA GLU A 30 4.20 15.83 5.09
C GLU A 30 4.96 15.45 6.36
N ASN A 31 5.08 16.40 7.31
CA ASN A 31 5.69 16.18 8.62
C ASN A 31 4.77 15.33 9.51
N LEU A 32 4.59 14.07 9.13
CA LEU A 32 3.84 13.08 9.88
C LEU A 32 4.63 12.63 11.12
N THR A 33 3.92 12.42 12.22
CA THR A 33 4.49 11.74 13.38
C THR A 33 4.88 10.30 13.00
N PRO A 34 5.81 9.65 13.73
CA PRO A 34 6.16 8.26 13.47
C PRO A 34 4.95 7.31 13.44
N GLU A 35 3.96 7.53 14.31
CA GLU A 35 2.72 6.78 14.36
C GLU A 35 1.88 6.97 13.09
N GLN A 36 1.69 8.22 12.66
CA GLN A 36 0.95 8.53 11.44
C GLN A 36 1.61 7.93 10.19
N LYS A 37 2.95 7.87 10.16
CA LYS A 37 3.70 7.20 9.09
C LYS A 37 3.37 5.71 9.05
N LEU A 38 3.41 5.03 10.20
CA LEU A 38 3.06 3.60 10.30
C LEU A 38 1.60 3.33 9.87
N LEU A 39 0.66 4.15 10.33
CA LEU A 39 -0.76 4.02 9.96
C LEU A 39 -0.97 4.22 8.45
N THR A 40 -0.33 5.23 7.87
CA THR A 40 -0.42 5.53 6.44
C THR A 40 0.19 4.41 5.61
N GLN A 41 1.37 3.92 5.99
CA GLN A 41 2.03 2.80 5.33
C GLN A 41 1.19 1.51 5.42
N GLY A 42 0.68 1.18 6.61
CA GLY A 42 -0.17 0.02 6.84
C GLY A 42 -1.46 0.07 6.02
N LYS A 43 -2.12 1.23 5.97
CA LYS A 43 -3.29 1.46 5.13
C LYS A 43 -2.98 1.25 3.65
N GLY A 44 -1.86 1.81 3.17
CA GLY A 44 -1.42 1.64 1.78
C GLY A 44 -1.16 0.18 1.43
N LEU A 45 -0.47 -0.56 2.30
CA LEU A 45 -0.24 -2.00 2.14
C LEU A 45 -1.54 -2.79 2.13
N TYR A 46 -2.48 -2.47 3.03
CA TYR A 46 -3.77 -3.15 3.11
C TYR A 46 -4.59 -2.99 1.82
N VAL A 47 -4.69 -1.76 1.32
CA VAL A 47 -5.43 -1.45 0.09
C VAL A 47 -4.76 -2.11 -1.12
N ALA A 48 -3.44 -2.10 -1.19
CA ALA A 48 -2.71 -2.66 -2.32
C ALA A 48 -2.73 -4.19 -2.37
N ASN A 49 -2.75 -4.87 -1.21
CA ASN A 49 -2.47 -6.31 -1.15
C ASN A 49 -3.59 -7.15 -0.50
N CYS A 50 -4.45 -6.56 0.33
CA CYS A 50 -5.37 -7.32 1.19
C CYS A 50 -6.84 -7.15 0.79
N SER A 51 -7.25 -5.93 0.39
CA SER A 51 -8.65 -5.58 0.17
C SER A 51 -9.32 -6.21 -1.06
N ALA A 52 -8.56 -6.94 -1.89
CA ALA A 52 -9.14 -7.72 -3.00
C ALA A 52 -9.87 -8.97 -2.49
N CYS A 53 -9.40 -9.57 -1.40
CA CYS A 53 -10.00 -10.75 -0.79
C CYS A 53 -10.72 -10.41 0.52
N HIS A 54 -10.12 -9.55 1.32
CA HIS A 54 -10.72 -9.00 2.55
C HIS A 54 -11.55 -7.76 2.23
N ASN A 55 -12.42 -7.36 3.15
CA ASN A 55 -13.26 -6.18 2.96
C ASN A 55 -12.43 -4.88 3.02
N GLN A 56 -12.85 -3.81 2.34
CA GLN A 56 -12.21 -2.50 2.50
C GLN A 56 -12.22 -2.02 3.97
N ASN A 57 -13.30 -2.31 4.70
CA ASN A 57 -13.35 -2.18 6.14
C ASN A 57 -12.84 -3.49 6.78
N PRO A 58 -11.66 -3.51 7.44
CA PRO A 58 -11.10 -4.74 8.01
C PRO A 58 -11.93 -5.36 9.13
N ALA A 59 -12.90 -4.64 9.70
CA ALA A 59 -13.83 -5.16 10.69
C ALA A 59 -14.95 -6.03 10.10
N MET A 60 -15.13 -6.01 8.77
CA MET A 60 -16.16 -6.77 8.08
C MET A 60 -15.55 -7.92 7.28
N ASP A 61 -16.35 -8.96 7.09
CA ASP A 61 -16.00 -10.06 6.20
C ASP A 61 -15.92 -9.57 4.74
N GLY A 62 -14.89 -10.05 4.05
CA GLY A 62 -14.75 -9.88 2.60
C GLY A 62 -15.39 -11.04 1.84
N ALA A 63 -15.40 -10.91 0.51
CA ALA A 63 -15.92 -11.94 -0.39
C ALA A 63 -15.19 -13.28 -0.21
N VAL A 64 -13.88 -13.25 0.09
CA VAL A 64 -13.04 -14.45 0.23
C VAL A 64 -12.39 -14.56 1.60
N GLY A 65 -11.82 -13.46 2.09
CA GLY A 65 -11.15 -13.39 3.39
C GLY A 65 -12.11 -12.96 4.51
N PRO A 66 -11.91 -13.46 5.75
CA PRO A 66 -12.70 -13.02 6.91
C PRO A 66 -12.31 -11.60 7.37
N ALA A 67 -13.07 -11.04 8.32
CA ALA A 67 -12.68 -9.84 9.05
C ALA A 67 -11.36 -10.07 9.80
N ILE A 68 -10.46 -9.09 9.73
CA ILE A 68 -9.10 -9.14 10.30
C ILE A 68 -8.73 -7.94 11.18
N LYS A 69 -9.66 -7.03 11.47
CA LYS A 69 -9.47 -5.98 12.50
C LYS A 69 -9.02 -6.63 13.82
N GLY A 70 -8.05 -6.03 14.48
CA GLY A 70 -7.49 -6.53 15.74
C GLY A 70 -6.43 -7.63 15.61
N SER A 71 -6.01 -8.00 14.39
CA SER A 71 -4.95 -9.02 14.23
C SER A 71 -3.61 -8.49 14.73
N ASN A 72 -2.87 -9.32 15.47
CA ASN A 72 -1.55 -8.98 16.00
C ASN A 72 -0.40 -9.40 15.06
N PHE A 73 0.81 -8.94 15.36
CA PHE A 73 2.02 -9.18 14.59
C PHE A 73 2.28 -10.67 14.34
N GLU A 74 2.17 -11.51 15.38
CA GLU A 74 2.48 -12.94 15.25
C GLU A 74 1.51 -13.65 14.30
N LEU A 75 0.21 -13.38 14.44
CA LEU A 75 -0.81 -13.92 13.55
C LEU A 75 -0.60 -13.43 12.12
N LEU A 76 -0.34 -12.13 11.94
CA LEU A 76 -0.10 -11.54 10.63
C LEU A 76 1.14 -12.13 9.97
N LYS A 77 2.26 -12.24 10.68
CA LYS A 77 3.51 -12.80 10.15
C LYS A 77 3.34 -14.27 9.78
N ALA A 78 2.76 -15.08 10.66
CA ALA A 78 2.51 -16.50 10.38
C ALA A 78 1.61 -16.66 9.15
N ARG A 79 0.52 -15.87 9.06
CA ARG A 79 -0.44 -16.02 7.97
C ARG A 79 0.06 -15.46 6.64
N ILE A 80 0.63 -14.27 6.65
CA ILE A 80 1.04 -13.55 5.43
C ILE A 80 2.32 -14.13 4.86
N VAL A 81 3.34 -14.38 5.70
CA VAL A 81 4.66 -14.79 5.22
C VAL A 81 4.75 -16.31 5.12
N SER A 82 4.30 -17.04 6.13
CA SER A 82 4.43 -18.50 6.19
C SER A 82 3.22 -19.25 5.63
N GLY A 83 2.05 -18.59 5.53
CA GLY A 83 0.80 -19.26 5.15
C GLY A 83 0.26 -20.21 6.22
N SER A 84 0.69 -20.04 7.48
CA SER A 84 0.33 -20.88 8.62
C SER A 84 -0.42 -20.06 9.69
N TYR A 85 -0.61 -20.64 10.87
CA TYR A 85 -1.20 -20.00 12.04
C TYR A 85 -0.32 -20.24 13.27
N PRO A 86 -0.29 -19.31 14.24
CA PRO A 86 0.42 -19.53 15.49
C PRO A 86 -0.24 -20.66 16.30
N PRO A 87 0.50 -21.33 17.21
CA PRO A 87 -0.05 -22.39 18.05
C PRO A 87 -1.28 -21.93 18.84
N GLY A 88 -2.30 -22.78 18.92
CA GLY A 88 -3.55 -22.49 19.64
C GLY A 88 -4.51 -21.54 18.92
N TYR A 89 -4.17 -21.03 17.74
CA TYR A 89 -5.09 -20.21 16.96
C TYR A 89 -6.02 -21.06 16.09
N THR A 90 -7.33 -20.81 16.22
CA THR A 90 -8.35 -21.44 15.37
C THR A 90 -8.67 -20.55 14.18
N PRO A 91 -8.46 -21.01 12.92
CA PRO A 91 -8.80 -20.25 11.73
C PRO A 91 -10.29 -19.89 11.66
N LYS A 92 -10.60 -18.65 11.28
CA LYS A 92 -11.99 -18.17 11.10
C LYS A 92 -12.70 -18.82 9.90
N ARG A 93 -11.94 -19.33 8.93
CA ARG A 93 -12.44 -20.02 7.73
C ARG A 93 -11.53 -21.21 7.42
N PRO A 94 -12.06 -22.30 6.84
CA PRO A 94 -11.26 -23.50 6.52
C PRO A 94 -10.41 -23.37 5.25
N SER A 95 -10.61 -22.32 4.45
CA SER A 95 -9.94 -22.16 3.16
C SER A 95 -8.43 -21.90 3.30
N GLN A 96 -7.66 -22.38 2.32
CA GLN A 96 -6.21 -22.14 2.20
C GLN A 96 -5.87 -21.21 1.02
N LEU A 97 -6.85 -20.42 0.55
CA LEU A 97 -6.74 -19.62 -0.67
C LEU A 97 -5.80 -18.42 -0.54
N MET A 98 -5.62 -17.87 0.67
CA MET A 98 -4.76 -16.70 0.87
C MET A 98 -3.32 -17.05 0.49
N THR A 99 -2.81 -16.36 -0.52
CA THR A 99 -1.44 -16.50 -0.99
C THR A 99 -0.46 -15.91 0.02
N ARG A 100 0.78 -16.39 -0.01
CA ARG A 100 1.86 -15.82 0.79
C ARG A 100 2.34 -14.52 0.14
N LEU A 101 2.62 -13.51 0.94
CA LEU A 101 3.19 -12.24 0.50
C LEU A 101 4.57 -12.06 1.14
N PRO A 102 5.60 -11.64 0.38
CA PRO A 102 6.95 -11.48 0.88
C PRO A 102 7.11 -10.13 1.63
N LEU A 103 6.30 -9.91 2.67
CA LEU A 103 6.40 -8.71 3.51
C LEU A 103 7.45 -8.89 4.61
N ASN A 104 8.22 -7.85 4.86
CA ASN A 104 9.18 -7.81 5.96
C ASN A 104 8.50 -7.42 7.30
N ASP A 105 9.24 -7.54 8.40
CA ASP A 105 8.69 -7.30 9.75
C ASP A 105 8.17 -5.86 9.97
N GLU A 106 8.83 -4.86 9.38
CA GLU A 106 8.39 -3.47 9.47
C GLU A 106 7.04 -3.27 8.78
N GLN A 107 6.88 -3.85 7.59
CA GLN A 107 5.62 -3.83 6.86
C GLN A 107 4.50 -4.55 7.64
N ILE A 108 4.80 -5.68 8.27
CA ILE A 108 3.83 -6.40 9.12
C ILE A 108 3.42 -5.55 10.34
N ARG A 109 4.36 -4.85 10.99
CA ARG A 109 4.05 -3.94 12.10
C ARG A 109 3.18 -2.76 11.65
N SER A 110 3.44 -2.21 10.46
CA SER A 110 2.59 -1.15 9.92
C SER A 110 1.15 -1.64 9.66
N LEU A 111 0.99 -2.87 9.17
CA LEU A 111 -0.32 -3.51 9.02
C LEU A 111 -1.00 -3.73 10.37
N GLU A 112 -0.29 -4.25 11.37
CA GLU A 112 -0.81 -4.38 12.74
C GLU A 112 -1.31 -3.03 13.27
N ALA A 113 -0.49 -1.98 13.16
CA ALA A 113 -0.87 -0.63 13.58
C ALA A 113 -2.16 -0.16 12.90
N TYR A 114 -2.26 -0.32 11.57
CA TYR A 114 -3.47 0.04 10.83
C TYR A 114 -4.70 -0.79 11.25
N LEU A 115 -4.55 -2.10 11.45
CA LEU A 115 -5.64 -3.00 11.83
C LEU A 115 -6.10 -2.83 13.28
N ASN A 116 -5.32 -2.17 14.12
CA ASN A 116 -5.64 -1.88 15.52
C ASN A 116 -5.92 -0.39 15.77
N ALA A 117 -5.87 0.45 14.72
CA ALA A 117 -6.28 1.84 14.81
C ALA A 117 -7.75 1.96 15.24
N PRO A 118 -8.09 3.01 16.01
CA PRO A 118 -9.46 3.24 16.50
C PRO A 118 -10.50 3.22 15.37
#